data_AF-A0A947ZDD7-F1
#
_entry.id   AF-A0A947ZDD7-F1
#
_cell.length_a   1.000
_cell.length_b   1.000
_cell.length_c   1.000
_cell.angle_alpha   90.00
_cell.angle_beta   90.00
_cell.angle_gamma   90.00
#
_symmetry.space_group_name_H-M   'P 1'
#
loop_
_entity.id
_entity.type
_entity.pdbx_description
1 polymer ?
#
loop_
_entity_poly.entity_id
_entity_poly.type
_entity_poly.pdbx_seq_one_letter_code
_entity_poly.pdbx_strand_id
1 'polypeptide(L)'
;MKSYGFSIIELLIVVIVVGILAAIAIPQFSRQQQKAKTSEVPGMFAAIKQSQHAYKAEYGRFLSTGTSESDVYPALLGSGEPKKKKWEPGTSTNWYQLGVQPPDYYVYCGYVTLSGSAGDVPSGVNGVKSFRNQTPQKPWFYIMAHCDLDGNSAVNTMFVTSSERTDVIEMNGGM
;
A
#
# COMPACT_ATOMS: atom_id res chain seq x y z
N MET A 1 16.07 -45.65 40.45
CA MET A 1 15.22 -45.00 39.41
C MET A 1 16.05 -44.94 38.14
N LYS A 2 15.61 -45.57 37.04
CA LYS A 2 16.35 -45.64 35.78
C LYS A 2 16.00 -44.40 34.96
N SER A 3 16.95 -43.50 34.77
CA SER A 3 16.82 -42.36 33.87
C SER A 3 16.98 -42.88 32.44
N TYR A 4 15.91 -42.86 31.65
CA TYR A 4 16.00 -43.06 30.21
C TYR A 4 16.55 -41.76 29.61
N GLY A 5 17.86 -41.75 29.32
CA GLY A 5 18.51 -40.64 28.63
C GLY A 5 18.11 -40.63 27.15
N PHE A 6 17.75 -39.46 26.64
CA PHE A 6 17.52 -39.22 25.21
C PHE A 6 18.81 -39.52 24.42
N SER A 7 18.72 -40.18 23.26
CA SER A 7 19.89 -40.38 22.43
C SER A 7 20.25 -39.11 21.66
N ILE A 8 21.55 -38.89 21.45
CA ILE A 8 22.04 -37.76 20.64
C ILE A 8 21.54 -37.85 19.20
N ILE A 9 21.37 -39.07 18.67
CA ILE A 9 20.87 -39.29 17.30
C ILE A 9 19.39 -38.92 17.16
N GLU A 10 18.56 -39.16 18.19
CA GLU A 10 17.17 -38.69 18.21
C GLU A 10 17.09 -37.17 18.16
N LEU A 11 17.94 -36.48 18.94
CA LEU A 11 18.00 -35.02 18.88
C LEU A 11 18.46 -34.52 17.50
N LEU A 12 19.43 -35.20 16.88
CA LEU A 12 20.00 -34.80 15.59
C LEU A 12 18.98 -34.88 14.45
N ILE A 13 18.19 -35.96 14.40
CA ILE A 13 17.13 -36.12 13.38
C ILE A 13 16.06 -35.05 13.56
N VAL A 14 15.67 -34.74 14.81
CA VAL A 14 14.65 -33.71 15.09
C VAL A 14 15.09 -32.34 14.58
N VAL A 15 16.34 -31.93 14.82
CA VAL A 15 16.85 -30.63 14.35
C VAL A 15 16.89 -30.56 12.83
N ILE A 16 17.25 -31.66 12.15
CA ILE A 16 17.24 -31.72 10.67
C ILE A 16 15.83 -31.55 10.13
N VAL A 17 14.85 -32.29 10.67
CA VAL A 17 13.46 -32.21 10.22
C VAL A 17 12.90 -30.80 10.46
N VAL A 18 13.12 -30.21 11.65
CA VAL A 18 12.70 -28.84 11.96
C VAL A 18 13.39 -27.83 11.04
N GLY A 19 14.66 -28.03 10.69
CA GLY A 19 15.39 -27.18 9.76
C GLY A 19 14.78 -27.15 8.36
N ILE A 20 14.40 -28.32 7.82
CA ILE A 20 13.74 -28.43 6.51
C ILE A 20 12.37 -27.76 6.53
N LEU A 21 11.58 -28.00 7.58
CA LEU A 21 10.25 -27.38 7.73
C LEU A 21 10.35 -25.86 7.83
N ALA A 22 11.30 -25.34 8.61
CA ALA A 22 11.52 -23.90 8.77
C ALA A 22 11.92 -23.21 7.45
N ALA A 23 12.78 -23.85 6.65
CA ALA A 23 13.23 -23.31 5.36
C ALA A 23 12.07 -23.07 4.38
N ILE A 24 11.04 -23.92 4.39
CA ILE A 24 9.84 -23.76 3.55
C ILE A 24 8.83 -22.82 4.19
N ALA A 25 8.62 -22.94 5.50
CA ALA A 25 7.57 -22.20 6.22
C ALA A 25 7.86 -20.69 6.30
N ILE A 26 9.11 -20.28 6.54
CA ILE A 26 9.49 -18.86 6.71
C ILE A 26 9.14 -18.00 5.48
N PRO A 27 9.58 -18.33 4.25
CA PRO A 27 9.26 -17.50 3.08
C PRO A 27 7.76 -17.52 2.76
N GLN A 28 7.07 -18.63 2.96
CA GLN A 28 5.62 -18.73 2.76
C GLN A 28 4.87 -17.84 3.75
N PHE A 29 5.23 -17.89 5.03
CA PHE A 29 4.62 -17.09 6.08
C PHE A 29 4.84 -15.60 5.85
N SER A 30 6.05 -15.19 5.43
CA SER A 30 6.34 -13.80 5.06
C SER A 30 5.40 -13.31 3.94
N ARG A 31 5.29 -14.06 2.83
CA ARG A 31 4.36 -13.71 1.73
C ARG A 31 2.90 -13.62 2.18
N GLN A 32 2.47 -14.51 3.07
CA GLN A 32 1.11 -14.49 3.61
C GLN A 32 0.86 -13.24 4.48
N GLN A 33 1.85 -12.84 5.29
CA GLN A 33 1.77 -11.58 6.04
C GLN A 33 1.69 -10.36 5.13
N GLN A 34 2.51 -10.33 4.06
CA GLN A 34 2.49 -9.23 3.10
C GLN A 34 1.12 -9.10 2.42
N LYS A 35 0.54 -10.23 1.98
CA LYS A 35 -0.81 -10.27 1.39
C LYS A 35 -1.90 -9.84 2.36
N ALA A 36 -1.79 -10.21 3.64
CA ALA A 36 -2.71 -9.76 4.66
C ALA A 36 -2.64 -8.23 4.85
N LYS A 37 -1.43 -7.65 4.86
CA LYS A 37 -1.24 -6.20 4.96
C LYS A 37 -1.77 -5.45 3.74
N THR A 38 -1.57 -5.96 2.51
CA THR A 38 -2.06 -5.28 1.28
C THR A 38 -3.56 -5.44 1.05
N SER A 39 -4.24 -6.31 1.81
CA SER A 39 -5.69 -6.50 1.69
C SER A 39 -6.52 -5.26 2.04
N GLU A 40 -5.93 -4.26 2.70
CA GLU A 40 -6.58 -2.99 2.98
C GLU A 40 -6.72 -2.09 1.75
N VAL A 41 -5.82 -2.22 0.77
CA VAL A 41 -5.66 -1.27 -0.34
C VAL A 41 -6.95 -1.10 -1.14
N PRO A 42 -7.68 -2.16 -1.54
CA PRO A 42 -8.91 -2.00 -2.30
C PRO A 42 -10.00 -1.24 -1.53
N GLY A 43 -10.14 -1.51 -0.24
CA GLY A 43 -11.12 -0.83 0.62
C GLY A 43 -10.79 0.65 0.78
N MET A 44 -9.51 0.96 0.98
CA MET A 44 -9.05 2.33 1.09
C MET A 44 -9.20 3.09 -0.24
N PHE A 45 -8.87 2.46 -1.36
CA PHE A 45 -9.06 3.05 -2.69
C PHE A 45 -10.53 3.36 -2.97
N ALA A 46 -11.46 2.49 -2.59
CA ALA A 46 -12.89 2.76 -2.72
C ALA A 46 -13.31 3.99 -1.89
N ALA A 47 -12.88 4.07 -0.63
CA ALA A 47 -13.17 5.21 0.25
C ALA A 47 -12.59 6.53 -0.31
N ILE A 48 -11.36 6.51 -0.81
CA ILE A 48 -10.73 7.67 -1.44
C ILE A 48 -11.46 8.06 -2.72
N LYS A 49 -11.79 7.11 -3.61
CA LYS A 49 -12.55 7.39 -4.85
C LYS A 49 -13.88 8.06 -4.53
N GLN A 50 -14.64 7.51 -3.58
CA GLN A 50 -15.92 8.08 -3.18
C GLN A 50 -15.77 9.52 -2.69
N SER A 51 -14.76 9.76 -1.85
CA SER A 51 -14.49 11.09 -1.29
C SER A 51 -14.04 12.08 -2.37
N GLN A 52 -13.24 11.65 -3.34
CA GLN A 52 -12.85 12.46 -4.51
C GLN A 52 -14.05 12.86 -5.37
N HIS A 53 -14.98 11.92 -5.61
CA HIS A 53 -16.21 12.22 -6.35
C HIS A 53 -17.13 13.16 -5.59
N ALA A 54 -17.26 13.00 -4.27
CA ALA A 54 -18.00 13.92 -3.42
C ALA A 54 -17.39 15.33 -3.46
N TYR A 55 -16.08 15.44 -3.26
CA TYR A 55 -15.37 16.71 -3.32
C TYR A 55 -15.51 17.41 -4.68
N LYS A 56 -15.43 16.65 -5.79
CA LYS A 56 -15.67 17.20 -7.12
C LYS A 56 -17.11 17.68 -7.32
N ALA A 57 -18.10 17.00 -6.75
CA ALA A 57 -19.49 17.43 -6.84
C ALA A 57 -19.72 18.78 -6.13
N GLU A 58 -18.98 19.05 -5.05
CA GLU A 58 -19.09 20.27 -4.28
C GLU A 58 -18.25 21.43 -4.86
N TYR A 59 -17.01 21.16 -5.27
CA TYR A 59 -16.04 22.20 -5.66
C TYR A 59 -15.69 22.22 -7.16
N GLY A 60 -16.29 21.32 -7.96
CA GLY A 60 -16.08 21.24 -9.41
C GLY A 60 -14.74 20.65 -9.87
N ARG A 61 -13.84 20.30 -8.94
CA ARG A 61 -12.50 19.76 -9.21
C ARG A 61 -12.15 18.62 -8.26
N PHE A 62 -11.22 17.77 -8.68
CA PHE A 62 -10.61 16.78 -7.78
C PHE A 62 -9.53 17.44 -6.92
N LEU A 63 -9.15 16.75 -5.84
CA LEU A 63 -8.18 17.25 -4.87
C LEU A 63 -6.90 16.40 -4.88
N SER A 64 -5.77 17.04 -5.11
CA SER A 64 -4.45 16.41 -4.90
C SER A 64 -4.10 16.48 -3.42
N THR A 65 -3.72 15.35 -2.81
CA THR A 65 -3.30 15.32 -1.41
C THR A 65 -1.81 15.59 -1.22
N GLY A 66 -1.03 15.50 -2.30
CA GLY A 66 0.40 15.79 -2.35
C GLY A 66 0.80 16.52 -3.64
N THR A 67 2.10 16.72 -3.81
CA THR A 67 2.71 17.31 -5.02
C THR A 67 3.49 16.29 -5.85
N SER A 68 3.89 15.18 -5.23
CA SER A 68 4.63 14.09 -5.85
C SER A 68 4.04 12.72 -5.48
N GLU A 69 4.40 11.69 -6.24
CA GLU A 69 4.02 10.29 -5.94
C GLU A 69 4.60 9.80 -4.59
N SER A 70 5.68 10.42 -4.10
CA SER A 70 6.29 10.05 -2.80
C SER A 70 5.66 10.76 -1.59
N ASP A 71 4.77 11.73 -1.79
CA ASP A 71 4.14 12.52 -0.70
C ASP A 71 2.99 11.75 -0.05
N VAL A 72 3.29 10.54 0.42
CA VAL A 72 2.31 9.62 0.98
C VAL A 72 1.93 9.96 2.42
N TYR A 73 0.66 9.71 2.73
CA TYR A 73 0.12 9.80 4.08
C TYR A 73 -0.58 8.48 4.46
N PRO A 74 -0.32 7.95 5.67
CA PRO A 74 0.74 8.35 6.58
C PRO A 74 2.12 8.17 5.94
N ALA A 75 3.10 9.01 6.30
CA ALA A 75 4.46 8.89 5.79
C ALA A 75 5.05 7.54 6.21
N LEU A 76 5.73 6.82 5.31
CA LEU A 76 6.43 5.57 5.62
C LEU A 76 7.79 5.90 6.28
N LEU A 77 8.15 5.29 7.42
CA LEU A 77 9.49 5.49 8.01
C LEU A 77 10.51 4.59 7.33
N GLY A 78 11.76 5.07 7.28
CA GLY A 78 12.87 4.49 6.50
C GLY A 78 13.46 3.14 6.96
N SER A 79 13.07 2.60 8.12
CA SER A 79 13.51 1.26 8.57
C SER A 79 12.64 0.72 9.71
N GLY A 80 12.36 -0.58 9.70
CA GLY A 80 11.68 -1.27 10.80
C GLY A 80 10.17 -1.05 10.91
N GLU A 81 9.54 -0.49 9.88
CA GLU A 81 8.09 -0.34 9.80
C GLU A 81 7.47 -1.30 8.79
N PRO A 82 6.84 -2.35 9.31
CA PRO A 82 5.45 -2.56 8.91
C PRO A 82 4.58 -2.40 10.15
N LYS A 83 4.48 -1.17 10.65
CA LYS A 83 3.63 -0.85 11.80
C LYS A 83 2.35 -0.20 11.28
N LYS A 84 1.20 -0.74 11.69
CA LYS A 84 -0.11 -0.17 11.40
C LYS A 84 -0.10 1.28 11.92
N LYS A 85 -0.31 2.25 11.04
CA LYS A 85 -0.36 3.68 11.39
C LYS A 85 -1.78 4.14 11.52
N LYS A 86 -2.05 4.98 12.50
CA LYS A 86 -3.36 5.57 12.69
C LYS A 86 -3.61 6.61 11.58
N TRP A 87 -4.81 6.58 11.02
CA TRP A 87 -5.30 7.53 10.03
C TRP A 87 -5.92 8.73 10.74
N GLU A 88 -5.11 9.76 10.92
CA GLU A 88 -5.50 11.02 11.57
C GLU A 88 -4.84 12.18 10.82
N PRO A 89 -5.36 12.54 9.65
CA PRO A 89 -4.78 13.64 8.88
C PRO A 89 -4.88 14.94 9.67
N GLY A 90 -3.81 15.73 9.66
CA GLY A 90 -3.80 17.04 10.31
C GLY A 90 -4.86 17.95 9.70
N THR A 91 -5.46 18.83 10.51
CA THR A 91 -6.60 19.68 10.12
C THR A 91 -6.33 20.63 8.95
N SER A 92 -5.06 20.96 8.69
CA SER A 92 -4.64 21.80 7.56
C SER A 92 -4.28 21.01 6.29
N THR A 93 -4.39 19.68 6.31
CA THR A 93 -4.00 18.84 5.18
C THR A 93 -5.14 18.65 4.19
N ASN A 94 -4.78 18.43 2.92
CA ASN A 94 -5.76 18.09 1.89
C ASN A 94 -6.46 16.75 2.17
N TRP A 95 -5.82 15.84 2.93
CA TRP A 95 -6.47 14.62 3.42
C TRP A 95 -7.61 14.89 4.39
N TYR A 96 -7.47 15.89 5.26
CA TYR A 96 -8.56 16.30 6.15
C TYR A 96 -9.71 16.93 5.36
N GLN A 97 -9.41 17.75 4.35
CA GLN A 97 -10.43 18.33 3.45
C GLN A 97 -11.16 17.27 2.63
N LEU A 98 -10.46 16.22 2.20
CA LEU A 98 -11.07 15.11 1.47
C LEU A 98 -11.99 14.27 2.37
N GLY A 99 -11.78 14.29 3.69
CA GLY A 99 -12.66 13.62 4.66
C GLY A 99 -12.64 12.10 4.59
N VAL A 100 -11.59 11.50 4.01
CA VAL A 100 -11.47 10.03 3.89
C VAL A 100 -11.36 9.43 5.28
N GLN A 101 -12.15 8.39 5.54
CA GLN A 101 -12.02 7.57 6.74
C GLN A 101 -11.87 6.09 6.34
N PRO A 102 -10.75 5.43 6.68
CA PRO A 102 -10.61 4.01 6.47
C PRO A 102 -11.50 3.23 7.46
N PRO A 103 -11.95 2.02 7.10
CA PRO A 103 -12.82 1.20 7.95
C PRO A 103 -12.25 0.94 9.36
N ASP A 104 -10.94 0.78 9.46
CA ASP A 104 -10.26 0.35 10.68
C ASP A 104 -9.46 1.46 11.38
N TYR A 105 -9.60 2.74 10.97
CA TYR A 105 -8.80 3.89 11.45
C TYR A 105 -7.27 3.72 11.39
N TYR A 106 -6.78 2.61 10.87
CA TYR A 106 -5.38 2.26 10.88
C TYR A 106 -5.03 1.58 9.55
N VAL A 107 -3.87 1.93 9.00
CA VAL A 107 -3.41 1.51 7.68
C VAL A 107 -1.96 1.02 7.74
N TYR A 108 -1.62 0.05 6.91
CA TYR A 108 -0.25 -0.44 6.69
C TYR A 108 0.47 0.31 5.56
N CYS A 109 -0.29 0.86 4.62
CA CYS A 109 0.25 1.56 3.47
C CYS A 109 0.09 3.08 3.61
N GLY A 110 0.99 3.83 2.98
CA GLY A 110 0.86 5.26 2.78
C GLY A 110 0.16 5.54 1.46
N TYR A 111 -0.72 6.54 1.43
CA TYR A 111 -1.55 6.87 0.27
C TYR A 111 -1.26 8.28 -0.22
N VAL A 112 -1.34 8.48 -1.53
CA VAL A 112 -1.32 9.81 -2.15
C VAL A 112 -2.34 9.87 -3.29
N THR A 113 -2.98 11.01 -3.47
CA THR A 113 -3.78 11.31 -4.65
C THR A 113 -3.18 12.49 -5.39
N LEU A 114 -3.07 12.36 -6.70
CA LEU A 114 -2.76 13.47 -7.58
C LEU A 114 -3.89 13.61 -8.60
N SER A 115 -4.21 14.86 -8.93
CA SER A 115 -5.32 15.22 -9.78
C SER A 115 -4.93 16.32 -10.76
N GLY A 116 -5.71 16.42 -11.84
CA GLY A 116 -5.54 17.43 -12.86
C GLY A 116 -6.82 17.67 -13.64
N SER A 117 -6.77 18.69 -14.48
CA SER A 117 -7.87 19.09 -15.35
C SER A 117 -7.88 18.24 -16.63
N ALA A 118 -8.97 18.35 -17.40
CA ALA A 118 -9.03 17.76 -18.73
C ALA A 118 -7.89 18.29 -19.60
N GLY A 119 -7.13 17.39 -20.23
CA GLY A 119 -5.98 17.74 -21.07
C GLY A 119 -4.66 17.89 -20.31
N ASP A 120 -4.66 17.87 -18.98
CA ASP A 120 -3.42 17.89 -18.19
C ASP A 120 -2.77 16.49 -18.20
N VAL A 121 -1.45 16.44 -18.39
CA VAL A 121 -0.70 15.18 -18.28
C VAL A 121 -0.59 14.79 -16.80
N PRO A 122 -0.87 13.52 -16.44
CA PRO A 122 -0.67 13.04 -15.08
C PRO A 122 0.72 13.32 -14.56
N SER A 123 0.82 14.02 -13.42
CA SER A 123 2.09 14.22 -12.73
C SER A 123 2.57 12.87 -12.21
N GLY A 124 3.81 12.47 -12.52
CA GLY A 124 4.40 11.22 -12.05
C GLY A 124 4.35 10.05 -13.05
N VAL A 125 5.38 9.21 -13.02
CA VAL A 125 5.59 8.12 -14.00
C VAL A 125 4.50 7.06 -13.89
N ASN A 126 4.07 6.76 -12.68
CA ASN A 126 3.07 5.74 -12.41
C ASN A 126 1.66 6.28 -12.66
N GLY A 127 1.43 7.57 -12.40
CA GLY A 127 0.26 8.31 -12.85
C GLY A 127 0.05 8.15 -14.35
N VAL A 128 1.05 8.46 -15.18
CA VAL A 128 0.98 8.32 -16.64
C VAL A 128 0.67 6.88 -17.07
N LYS A 129 1.32 5.88 -16.45
CA LYS A 129 1.04 4.46 -16.72
C LYS A 129 -0.37 4.05 -16.32
N SER A 130 -0.92 4.60 -15.24
CA SER A 130 -2.29 4.31 -14.80
C SER A 130 -3.34 4.73 -15.85
N PHE A 131 -3.04 5.74 -16.66
CA PHE A 131 -3.84 6.19 -17.80
C PHE A 131 -3.36 5.63 -19.14
N ARG A 132 -2.64 4.49 -19.14
CA ARG A 132 -2.17 3.81 -20.36
C ARG A 132 -1.31 4.71 -21.26
N ASN A 133 -0.54 5.61 -20.66
CA ASN A 133 0.25 6.63 -21.35
C ASN A 133 -0.57 7.58 -22.24
N GLN A 134 -1.85 7.78 -21.92
CA GLN A 134 -2.74 8.71 -22.60
C GLN A 134 -3.10 9.88 -21.69
N THR A 135 -3.17 11.08 -22.26
CA THR A 135 -3.60 12.28 -21.54
C THR A 135 -5.13 12.26 -21.38
N PRO A 136 -5.66 12.24 -20.15
CA PRO A 136 -7.09 12.16 -19.92
C PRO A 136 -7.81 13.42 -20.46
N GLN A 137 -8.92 13.21 -21.16
CA GLN A 137 -9.73 14.31 -21.73
C GLN A 137 -10.85 14.79 -20.79
N LYS A 138 -10.91 14.23 -19.58
CA LYS A 138 -11.83 14.62 -18.50
C LYS A 138 -10.99 15.01 -17.28
N PRO A 139 -11.53 15.83 -16.35
CA PRO A 139 -10.87 16.02 -15.07
C PRO A 139 -10.60 14.66 -14.45
N TRP A 140 -9.40 14.47 -13.94
CA TRP A 140 -8.89 13.16 -13.57
C TRP A 140 -8.23 13.20 -12.19
N PHE A 141 -8.18 12.04 -11.55
CA PHE A 141 -7.32 11.80 -10.41
C PHE A 141 -6.80 10.37 -10.47
N TYR A 142 -5.68 10.12 -9.83
CA TYR A 142 -5.24 8.78 -9.53
C TYR A 142 -4.82 8.69 -8.07
N ILE A 143 -4.92 7.48 -7.54
CA ILE A 143 -4.60 7.13 -6.17
C ILE A 143 -3.45 6.15 -6.22
N MET A 144 -2.48 6.35 -5.35
CA MET A 144 -1.37 5.45 -5.15
C MET A 144 -1.29 5.01 -3.71
N ALA A 145 -0.96 3.75 -3.50
CA ALA A 145 -0.57 3.21 -2.20
C ALA A 145 0.88 2.73 -2.28
N HIS A 146 1.68 3.13 -1.29
CA HIS A 146 3.01 2.58 -1.04
C HIS A 146 2.92 1.71 0.21
N CYS A 147 3.29 0.45 0.09
CA CYS A 147 3.31 -0.48 1.20
C CYS A 147 4.76 -0.92 1.45
N ASP A 148 5.34 -0.55 2.60
CA ASP A 148 6.62 -1.10 3.07
C ASP A 148 6.33 -2.45 3.77
N LEU A 149 6.53 -3.53 3.04
CA LEU A 149 6.07 -4.87 3.43
C LEU A 149 7.18 -5.76 3.97
N ASP A 150 8.44 -5.36 3.78
CA ASP A 150 9.64 -6.10 4.16
C ASP A 150 10.57 -5.30 5.10
N GLY A 151 10.20 -4.06 5.45
CA GLY A 151 11.00 -3.18 6.32
C GLY A 151 12.19 -2.54 5.60
N ASN A 152 12.23 -2.64 4.28
CA ASN A 152 13.20 -2.00 3.41
C ASN A 152 12.52 -0.95 2.54
N SER A 153 12.72 0.32 2.89
CA SER A 153 12.09 1.44 2.21
C SER A 153 12.59 1.68 0.78
N ALA A 154 13.57 0.91 0.29
CA ALA A 154 14.03 0.94 -1.09
C ALA A 154 13.11 0.21 -2.07
N VAL A 155 12.30 -0.76 -1.62
CA VAL A 155 11.46 -1.59 -2.49
C VAL A 155 10.03 -1.67 -1.93
N ASN A 156 9.32 -0.56 -2.01
CA ASN A 156 7.91 -0.54 -1.63
C ASN A 156 7.07 -1.24 -2.70
N THR A 157 6.14 -2.10 -2.26
CA THR A 157 5.09 -2.58 -3.17
C THR A 157 4.12 -1.43 -3.42
N MET A 158 3.98 -1.03 -4.67
CA MET A 158 3.17 0.10 -5.06
C MET A 158 1.90 -0.37 -5.75
N PHE A 159 0.77 0.22 -5.40
CA PHE A 159 -0.50 0.00 -6.07
C PHE A 159 -1.01 1.31 -6.62
N VAL A 160 -1.59 1.29 -7.82
CA VAL A 160 -2.19 2.48 -8.43
C VAL A 160 -3.56 2.15 -9.00
N THR A 161 -4.48 3.09 -8.87
CA THR A 161 -5.75 3.09 -9.60
C THR A 161 -6.06 4.52 -10.02
N SER A 162 -6.82 4.69 -11.10
CA SER A 162 -7.20 6.01 -11.59
C SER A 162 -8.72 6.17 -11.65
N SER A 163 -9.16 7.40 -11.91
CA SER A 163 -10.57 7.74 -12.12
C SER A 163 -11.20 7.01 -13.31
N GLU A 164 -10.40 6.53 -14.26
CA GLU A 164 -10.87 5.81 -15.45
C GLU A 164 -10.78 4.29 -15.31
N ARG A 165 -10.18 3.80 -14.22
CA ARG A 165 -9.98 2.37 -13.96
C ARG A 165 -10.88 1.87 -12.84
N THR A 166 -11.40 0.67 -13.03
CA THR A 166 -12.11 -0.09 -11.98
C THR A 166 -11.19 -1.06 -11.26
N ASP A 167 -10.06 -1.41 -11.87
CA ASP A 167 -9.05 -2.31 -11.33
C ASP A 167 -7.92 -1.55 -10.61
N VAL A 168 -7.19 -2.31 -9.80
CA VAL A 168 -5.99 -1.87 -9.10
C VAL A 168 -4.80 -2.53 -9.77
N ILE A 169 -3.85 -1.70 -10.22
CA ILE A 169 -2.61 -2.18 -10.82
C ILE A 169 -1.56 -2.25 -9.73
N GLU A 170 -1.00 -3.44 -9.52
CA GLU A 170 0.22 -3.61 -8.74
C GLU A 170 1.42 -3.22 -9.61
N MET A 171 2.09 -2.15 -9.22
CA MET A 171 3.33 -1.69 -9.82
C MET A 171 4.49 -2.27 -9.02
N ASN A 172 4.69 -3.58 -9.18
CA ASN A 172 5.94 -4.18 -8.77
C ASN A 172 7.04 -3.48 -9.58
N GLY A 173 7.93 -2.77 -8.89
CA GLY A 173 9.19 -2.35 -9.47
C GLY A 173 9.77 -3.59 -10.15
N GLY A 174 9.86 -3.56 -11.48
CA GLY A 174 10.40 -4.67 -12.23
C GLY A 174 11.82 -4.89 -11.75
N MET A 175 12.04 -6.04 -11.11
CA MET A 175 13.30 -6.74 -10.83
C MET A 175 14.52 -5.87 -10.53
#